data_AF-A0A957IMX3-F1
#
_entry.id   AF-A0A957IMX3-F1
#
_cell.length_a   1.000
_cell.length_b   1.000
_cell.length_c   1.000
_cell.angle_alpha   90.00
_cell.angle_beta   90.00
_cell.angle_gamma   90.00
#
_symmetry.space_group_name_H-M   'P 1'
#
loop_
_entity.id
_entity.type
_entity.pdbx_description
1 polymer ?
#
loop_
_entity_poly.entity_id
_entity_poly.type
_entity_poly.pdbx_seq_one_letter_code
_entity_poly.pdbx_strand_id
1 'polypeptide(L)'
;LLWLFAAPLITWLYGSSYAPSISALRILAWSLPPFAAAMALSVQLIAQQRERVVLAVTGVTLSGTAVALYLVIPHWGLSGAAWTLIGSETLQTLLLLAAPQLRNRLA
;
A
#
# COMPACT_ATOMS: atom_id res chain seq x y z
N LEU A 1 -13.63 -9.76 5.90
CA LEU A 1 -14.58 -8.85 6.58
C LEU A 1 -14.82 -7.58 5.79
N LEU A 2 -13.81 -6.70 5.59
CA LEU A 2 -14.00 -5.42 4.90
C LEU A 2 -14.49 -5.55 3.44
N TRP A 3 -14.03 -6.54 2.68
CA TRP A 3 -14.52 -6.77 1.31
C TRP A 3 -16.01 -7.11 1.23
N LEU A 4 -16.50 -7.92 2.19
CA LEU A 4 -17.89 -8.39 2.24
C LEU A 4 -18.85 -7.31 2.76
N PHE A 5 -18.42 -6.54 3.76
CA PHE A 5 -19.25 -5.50 4.39
C PHE A 5 -19.08 -4.10 3.76
N ALA A 6 -18.20 -3.91 2.77
CA ALA A 6 -17.97 -2.60 2.15
C ALA A 6 -19.25 -1.92 1.63
N ALA A 7 -20.15 -2.68 1.02
CA ALA A 7 -21.40 -2.15 0.47
C ALA A 7 -22.35 -1.65 1.58
N PRO A 8 -22.76 -2.47 2.57
CA PRO A 8 -23.64 -2.00 3.65
C PRO A 8 -22.99 -0.93 4.55
N LEU A 9 -21.67 -0.96 4.75
CA LEU A 9 -20.98 0.09 5.50
C LEU A 9 -21.10 1.44 4.81
N ILE A 10 -20.79 1.52 3.51
CA ILE A 10 -20.81 2.79 2.79
C ILE A 10 -22.24 3.31 2.64
N THR A 11 -23.21 2.46 2.30
CA THR A 11 -24.60 2.92 2.18
C THR A 11 -25.19 3.36 3.50
N TRP A 12 -24.79 2.76 4.63
CA TRP A 12 -25.28 3.16 5.95
C TRP A 12 -24.59 4.43 6.49
N LEU A 13 -23.27 4.56 6.32
CA LEU A 13 -22.51 5.71 6.83
C LEU A 13 -22.60 6.96 5.93
N TYR A 14 -22.58 6.78 4.61
CA TYR A 14 -22.42 7.85 3.62
C TYR A 14 -23.60 7.96 2.63
N GLY A 15 -24.51 6.99 2.62
CA GLY A 15 -25.65 6.96 1.71
C GLY A 15 -25.34 6.40 0.32
N SER A 16 -26.37 6.25 -0.51
CA SER A 16 -26.30 5.62 -1.84
C SER A 16 -25.49 6.41 -2.87
N SER A 17 -25.35 7.73 -2.72
CA SER A 17 -24.51 8.55 -3.60
C SER A 17 -23.02 8.16 -3.57
N TYR A 18 -22.56 7.48 -2.52
CA TYR A 18 -21.18 6.98 -2.41
C TYR A 18 -21.00 5.54 -2.91
N ALA A 19 -21.99 4.96 -3.58
CA ALA A 19 -21.90 3.64 -4.18
C ALA A 19 -20.64 3.43 -5.07
N PRO A 20 -20.14 4.41 -5.85
CA PRO A 20 -18.92 4.25 -6.63
C PRO A 20 -17.68 3.91 -5.79
N SER A 21 -17.61 4.41 -4.55
CA SER A 21 -16.50 4.20 -3.62
C SER A 21 -16.44 2.78 -3.05
N ILE A 22 -17.53 2.00 -3.13
CA ILE A 22 -17.58 0.59 -2.70
C ILE A 22 -16.55 -0.23 -3.46
N SER A 23 -16.41 0.01 -4.75
CA SER A 23 -15.44 -0.71 -5.60
C SER A 23 -14.00 -0.44 -5.15
N ALA A 24 -13.65 0.83 -4.91
CA ALA A 24 -12.34 1.24 -4.44
C ALA A 24 -12.04 0.72 -3.03
N LEU A 25 -13.01 0.73 -2.12
CA LEU A 25 -12.85 0.19 -0.78
C LEU A 25 -12.61 -1.33 -0.79
N ARG A 26 -13.31 -2.06 -1.67
CA ARG A 26 -13.09 -3.50 -1.85
C ARG A 26 -11.71 -3.80 -2.39
N ILE A 27 -11.21 -2.99 -3.33
CA ILE A 27 -9.85 -3.10 -3.87
C ILE A 27 -8.86 -2.84 -2.72
N LEU A 28 -8.96 -1.71 -2.03
CA LEU A 28 -8.08 -1.34 -0.92
C LEU A 28 -8.10 -2.35 0.24
N ALA A 29 -9.19 -3.09 0.46
CA ALA A 29 -9.19 -4.17 1.45
C ALA A 29 -8.11 -5.24 1.18
N TRP A 30 -7.68 -5.42 -0.07
CA TRP A 30 -6.58 -6.30 -0.45
C TRP A 30 -5.19 -5.71 -0.21
N SER A 31 -5.07 -4.42 0.13
CA SER A 31 -3.78 -3.82 0.53
C SER A 31 -3.43 -4.13 2.00
N LEU A 32 -4.38 -4.62 2.80
CA LEU A 32 -4.15 -4.91 4.22
C LEU A 32 -3.04 -5.95 4.48
N PRO A 33 -3.00 -7.11 3.77
CA PRO A 33 -1.91 -8.06 3.96
C PRO A 33 -0.51 -7.50 3.66
N PRO A 34 -0.25 -6.86 2.50
CA PRO A 34 1.08 -6.29 2.24
C PRO A 34 1.42 -5.14 3.20
N PHE A 35 0.44 -4.31 3.58
CA PHE A 35 0.65 -3.25 4.57
C PHE A 35 1.08 -3.80 5.93
N ALA A 36 0.36 -4.80 6.45
CA ALA A 36 0.71 -5.43 7.72
C ALA A 36 2.11 -6.07 7.67
N ALA A 37 2.46 -6.71 6.55
CA ALA A 37 3.78 -7.28 6.35
C ALA A 37 4.87 -6.19 6.28
N ALA A 38 4.66 -5.11 5.52
CA ALA A 38 5.58 -3.99 5.42
C ALA A 38 5.81 -3.32 6.79
N MET A 39 4.75 -3.15 7.58
CA MET A 39 4.82 -2.60 8.93
C MET A 39 5.64 -3.51 9.86
N ALA A 40 5.36 -4.81 9.88
CA ALA A 40 6.10 -5.77 10.70
C ALA A 40 7.59 -5.82 10.33
N LEU A 41 7.92 -5.84 9.04
CA LEU A 41 9.30 -5.83 8.54
C LEU A 41 10.02 -4.53 8.89
N SER A 42 9.33 -3.39 8.78
CA SER A 42 9.88 -2.08 9.14
C SER A 42 10.26 -2.04 10.61
N VAL A 43 9.37 -2.48 11.50
CA VAL A 43 9.64 -2.54 12.96
C VAL A 43 10.81 -3.49 13.26
N GLN A 44 10.86 -4.66 12.63
CA GLN A 44 11.97 -5.61 12.79
C GLN A 44 13.30 -5.01 12.35
N LEU A 45 13.34 -4.32 11.21
CA LEU A 45 14.56 -3.71 10.68
C LEU A 45 15.03 -2.52 11.52
N ILE A 46 14.10 -1.72 12.04
CA ILE A 46 14.39 -0.66 13.00
C ILE A 46 15.02 -1.25 14.26
N ALA A 47 14.46 -2.34 14.81
CA ALA A 47 15.02 -3.05 15.96
C ALA A 47 16.44 -3.60 15.70
N GLN A 48 16.77 -3.93 14.44
CA GLN A 48 18.11 -4.33 14.00
C GLN A 48 19.05 -3.14 13.68
N GLN A 49 18.69 -1.91 14.07
CA GLN A 49 19.42 -0.68 13.76
C GLN A 49 19.60 -0.43 12.24
N ARG A 50 18.72 -0.98 11.41
CA ARG A 50 18.70 -0.79 9.95
C ARG A 50 17.72 0.30 9.50
N GLU A 51 17.49 1.30 10.36
CA GLU A 51 16.54 2.40 10.13
C GLU A 51 16.79 3.14 8.80
N ARG A 52 18.06 3.34 8.43
CA ARG A 52 18.43 3.98 7.16
C ARG A 52 17.91 3.23 5.93
N VAL A 53 17.86 1.90 5.99
CA VAL A 53 17.31 1.08 4.90
C VAL A 53 15.80 1.26 4.83
N VAL A 54 15.12 1.25 5.98
CA VAL A 54 13.67 1.45 6.06
C VAL A 54 13.29 2.84 5.55
N LEU A 55 14.03 3.87 5.96
CA LEU A 55 13.83 5.26 5.49
C LEU A 55 14.05 5.38 3.98
N ALA A 56 15.14 4.80 3.45
CA ALA A 56 15.43 4.87 2.02
C ALA A 56 14.36 4.15 1.19
N VAL A 57 14.00 2.92 1.56
CA VAL A 57 12.96 2.15 0.87
C VAL A 57 11.63 2.90 0.93
N THR A 58 11.22 3.33 2.12
CA THR A 58 9.95 4.05 2.33
C THR A 58 9.91 5.36 1.53
N GLY A 59 10.99 6.15 1.54
CA GLY A 59 11.08 7.38 0.78
C GLY A 59 10.93 7.14 -0.73
N VAL A 60 11.66 6.17 -1.29
CA VAL A 60 11.57 5.81 -2.71
C VAL A 60 10.16 5.35 -3.07
N THR A 61 9.55 4.46 -2.28
CA THR A 61 8.19 3.98 -2.55
C THR A 61 7.15 5.07 -2.41
N LEU A 62 7.27 5.96 -1.42
CA LEU A 62 6.32 7.06 -1.22
C LEU A 62 6.38 8.05 -2.40
N SER A 63 7.58 8.45 -2.82
CA SER A 63 7.77 9.32 -3.98
C SER A 63 7.26 8.66 -5.26
N GLY A 64 7.56 7.38 -5.48
CA GLY A 64 7.06 6.61 -6.62
C GLY A 64 5.53 6.52 -6.63
N THR A 65 4.92 6.27 -5.47
CA THR A 65 3.46 6.22 -5.30
C THR A 65 2.82 7.56 -5.64
N ALA A 66 3.39 8.67 -5.16
CA ALA A 66 2.87 10.01 -5.43
C ALA A 66 2.87 10.34 -6.93
N VAL A 67 3.96 10.03 -7.63
CA VAL A 67 4.06 10.20 -9.09
C VAL A 67 3.06 9.30 -9.80
N ALA A 68 2.97 8.02 -9.41
CA ALA A 68 2.04 7.08 -10.02
C ALA A 68 0.58 7.51 -9.83
N LEU A 69 0.21 8.00 -8.64
CA LEU A 69 -1.13 8.53 -8.38
C LEU A 69 -1.41 9.77 -9.24
N TYR A 70 -0.46 10.70 -9.36
CA TYR A 70 -0.62 11.89 -10.19
C TYR A 70 -0.86 11.55 -11.67
N LEU A 71 -0.21 10.51 -12.19
CA LEU A 71 -0.38 10.06 -13.57
C LEU A 71 -1.64 9.22 -13.79
N VAL A 72 -2.03 8.39 -12.81
CA VAL A 72 -3.12 7.42 -12.96
C VAL A 72 -4.51 8.03 -12.69
N ILE A 73 -4.62 8.94 -11.71
CA ILE A 73 -5.90 9.56 -11.33
C ILE A 73 -6.60 10.25 -12.52
N PRO A 74 -5.91 11.03 -13.38
CA PRO A 74 -6.56 11.69 -14.52
C PRO A 74 -7.13 10.73 -15.56
N HIS A 75 -6.64 9.49 -15.64
CA HIS A 75 -7.01 8.53 -16.69
C HIS A 75 -8.00 7.48 -16.20
N TRP A 76 -7.84 6.98 -14.97
CA TRP A 76 -8.64 5.87 -14.42
C TRP A 76 -9.38 6.23 -13.12
N GLY A 77 -9.30 7.49 -12.68
CA GLY A 77 -10.03 8.01 -11.53
C GLY A 77 -9.75 7.24 -10.24
N LEU A 78 -10.80 7.06 -9.44
CA LEU A 78 -10.73 6.43 -8.12
C LEU A 78 -10.27 4.96 -8.16
N SER A 79 -10.72 4.20 -9.17
CA SER A 79 -10.36 2.79 -9.31
C SER A 79 -8.88 2.62 -9.63
N GLY A 80 -8.33 3.48 -10.50
CA GLY A 80 -6.90 3.51 -10.78
C GLY A 80 -6.06 3.81 -9.54
N ALA A 81 -6.48 4.79 -8.74
CA ALA A 81 -5.81 5.12 -7.48
C ALA A 81 -5.74 3.94 -6.52
N ALA A 82 -6.83 3.17 -6.38
CA ALA A 82 -6.89 2.01 -5.51
C ALA A 82 -5.90 0.90 -5.95
N TRP A 83 -5.79 0.63 -7.25
CA TRP A 83 -4.81 -0.33 -7.76
C TRP A 83 -3.36 0.14 -7.60
N THR A 84 -3.10 1.42 -7.84
CA THR A 84 -1.77 2.02 -7.63
C THR A 84 -1.31 1.86 -6.18
N LEU A 85 -2.22 2.05 -5.21
CA LEU A 85 -1.91 1.88 -3.80
C LEU A 85 -1.53 0.43 -3.46
N ILE A 86 -2.29 -0.57 -3.92
CA ILE A 86 -1.93 -1.98 -3.72
C ILE A 86 -0.58 -2.30 -4.36
N GLY A 87 -0.36 -1.85 -5.60
CA GLY A 87 0.89 -2.08 -6.31
C GLY A 87 2.08 -1.48 -5.55
N SER A 88 1.91 -0.28 -5.00
CA SER A 88 2.96 0.40 -4.25
C SER A 88 3.26 -0.25 -2.89
N GLU A 89 2.21 -0.66 -2.17
CA GLU A 89 2.31 -1.45 -0.93
C GLU A 89 3.06 -2.75 -1.15
N THR A 90 2.65 -3.53 -2.16
CA THR A 90 3.32 -4.79 -2.49
C THR A 90 4.78 -4.59 -2.89
N LEU A 91 5.08 -3.56 -3.68
CA LEU A 91 6.45 -3.19 -4.04
C LEU A 91 7.28 -2.84 -2.80
N GLN A 92 6.71 -2.06 -1.86
CA GLN A 92 7.38 -1.70 -0.62
C GLN A 92 7.68 -2.94 0.24
N THR A 93 6.71 -3.84 0.42
CA THR A 93 6.92 -5.10 1.14
C THR A 93 8.06 -5.91 0.51
N LEU A 94 8.08 -6.03 -0.82
CA LEU A 94 9.13 -6.76 -1.54
C LEU A 94 10.51 -6.12 -1.38
N LEU A 95 10.60 -4.80 -1.47
CA LEU A 95 11.86 -4.07 -1.28
C LEU A 95 12.39 -4.22 0.15
N LEU A 96 11.52 -4.16 1.16
CA LEU A 96 11.89 -4.38 2.56
C LEU A 96 12.35 -5.82 2.82
N LEU A 97 11.79 -6.81 2.12
CA LEU A 97 12.25 -8.20 2.19
C LEU A 97 13.61 -8.41 1.50
N ALA A 98 13.84 -7.78 0.35
CA ALA A 98 15.04 -7.99 -0.46
C ALA A 98 16.26 -7.18 0.03
N ALA A 99 16.06 -5.95 0.48
CA ALA A 99 17.15 -5.03 0.86
C ALA A 99 18.12 -5.60 1.93
N PRO A 100 17.65 -6.32 2.98
CA PRO A 100 18.54 -6.92 3.98
C PRO A 100 19.36 -8.09 3.43
N GLN A 101 18.80 -8.85 2.49
CA GLN A 101 19.38 -10.06 1.91
C GLN A 101 20.49 -9.72 0.92
N LEU A 102 20.30 -8.69 0.10
CA LEU A 102 21.32 -8.17 -0.83
C LEU A 102 22.58 -7.69 -0.10
N ARG A 103 22.42 -7.07 1.08
CA ARG A 103 23.56 -6.62 1.89
C ARG A 103 24.36 -7.78 2.48
N ASN A 104 23.70 -8.88 2.84
CA ASN A 104 24.37 -10.08 3.37
C ASN A 104 25.06 -10.92 2.28
N ARG A 105 24.74 -10.74 0.99
CA ARG A 105 25.40 -11.47 -0.11
C ARG A 105 26.62 -10.77 -0.69
N LEU A 106 26.82 -9.49 -0.36
CA LEU A 106 27.92 -8.65 -0.87
C LEU A 106 29.01 -8.38 0.19
N ALA A 107 28.85 -8.92 1.39
CA ALA A 107 29.82 -8.86 2.49
C ALA A 107 30.38 -10.27 2.74
#